data_AF-A0A2G6NNZ3-F1
#
_entry.id   AF-A0A2G6NNZ3-F1
#
_cell.length_a   1.000
_cell.length_b   1.000
_cell.length_c   1.000
_cell.angle_alpha   90.00
_cell.angle_beta   90.00
_cell.angle_gamma   90.00
#
_symmetry.space_group_name_H-M   'P 1'
#
loop_
_entity.id
_entity.type
_entity.pdbx_description
1 polymer ?
#
loop_
_entity_poly.entity_id
_entity_poly.type
_entity_poly.pdbx_seq_one_letter_code
_entity_poly.pdbx_strand_id
1 'polypeptide(L)'
;MPFVNEYVTEADNKKYNLDELWVRYNGVLSQKLPDKKSWVIDREKEIWLLDTGRIPDPDLDHAFLPEQIWILHYQGHNIEVKIQASKNKEIAGKEYKGVWDLLALSSDALENLQTDLLLQILEEMLKTYGYMGLTVQRPDYTVALRDCRRGERG
;
A
#
# COMPACT_ATOMS: atom_id res chain seq x y z
N MET A 1 16.33 3.63 9.32
CA MET A 1 16.97 3.63 7.98
C MET A 1 16.01 4.33 7.00
N PRO A 2 16.40 4.67 5.75
CA PRO A 2 15.40 5.01 4.76
C PRO A 2 14.55 3.77 4.41
N PHE A 3 13.31 3.97 3.97
CA PHE A 3 12.49 2.89 3.45
C PHE A 3 13.14 2.27 2.21
N VAL A 4 13.11 0.94 2.11
CA VAL A 4 13.64 0.18 0.97
C VAL A 4 12.61 -0.82 0.45
N ASN A 5 12.67 -1.14 -0.84
CA ASN A 5 11.94 -2.28 -1.38
C ASN A 5 12.74 -3.56 -1.14
N GLU A 6 12.12 -4.57 -0.55
CA GLU A 6 12.73 -5.87 -0.29
C GLU A 6 11.76 -7.00 -0.64
N TYR A 7 12.29 -8.21 -0.86
CA TYR A 7 11.45 -9.39 -0.86
C TYR A 7 11.17 -9.81 0.59
N VAL A 8 9.94 -10.21 0.83
CA VAL A 8 9.54 -10.79 2.11
C VAL A 8 10.31 -12.10 2.30
N THR A 9 10.99 -12.23 3.44
CA THR A 9 11.70 -13.48 3.80
C THR A 9 10.78 -14.43 4.55
N GLU A 10 11.18 -15.70 4.70
CA GLU A 10 10.45 -16.65 5.54
C GLU A 10 10.41 -16.21 7.01
N ALA A 11 11.49 -15.59 7.51
CA ALA A 11 11.55 -15.04 8.86
C ALA A 11 10.54 -13.90 9.05
N ASP A 12 10.36 -13.06 8.02
CA ASP A 12 9.37 -11.98 8.02
C ASP A 12 7.95 -12.52 8.07
N ASN A 13 7.67 -13.52 7.22
CA ASN A 13 6.37 -14.18 7.21
C ASN A 13 6.05 -14.81 8.58
N LYS A 14 7.00 -15.50 9.22
CA LYS A 14 6.82 -16.05 10.56
C LYS A 14 6.59 -14.97 11.62
N LYS A 15 7.31 -13.84 11.52
CA LYS A 15 7.22 -12.75 12.50
C LYS A 15 5.87 -12.02 12.42
N TYR A 16 5.41 -11.72 11.20
CA TYR A 16 4.22 -10.88 10.97
C TYR A 16 2.99 -11.66 10.53
N ASN A 17 3.09 -12.99 10.44
CA ASN A 17 2.03 -13.90 10.01
C ASN A 17 1.42 -13.50 8.65
N LEU A 18 2.29 -13.25 7.66
CA LEU A 18 1.92 -12.64 6.39
C LEU A 18 1.10 -13.58 5.49
N ASP A 19 1.26 -14.91 5.64
CA ASP A 19 0.41 -15.89 4.97
C ASP A 19 -1.05 -15.72 5.39
N GLU A 20 -1.33 -15.68 6.69
CA GLU A 20 -2.71 -15.51 7.19
C GLU A 20 -3.30 -14.17 6.76
N LEU A 21 -2.50 -13.10 6.84
CA LEU A 21 -2.89 -11.78 6.33
C LEU A 21 -3.21 -11.82 4.84
N TRP A 22 -2.38 -12.49 4.04
CA TRP A 22 -2.57 -12.62 2.59
C TRP A 22 -3.85 -13.37 2.25
N VAL A 23 -4.12 -14.49 2.93
CA VAL A 23 -5.33 -15.32 2.73
C VAL A 23 -6.61 -14.52 2.99
N ARG A 24 -6.60 -13.57 3.93
CA ARG A 24 -7.77 -12.70 4.17
C ARG A 24 -8.26 -11.97 2.92
N TYR A 25 -7.33 -11.50 2.08
CA TYR A 25 -7.66 -10.72 0.88
C TYR A 25 -7.59 -11.55 -0.41
N ASN A 26 -6.79 -12.61 -0.42
CA ASN A 26 -6.48 -13.38 -1.63
C ASN A 26 -6.79 -14.87 -1.50
N GLY A 27 -7.48 -15.33 -0.45
CA GLY A 27 -7.65 -16.76 -0.16
C GLY A 27 -8.29 -17.56 -1.30
N VAL A 28 -9.17 -16.95 -2.09
CA VAL A 28 -9.74 -17.58 -3.29
C VAL A 28 -8.67 -17.88 -4.34
N LEU A 29 -7.65 -17.03 -4.45
CA LEU A 29 -6.58 -17.12 -5.45
C LEU A 29 -5.35 -17.87 -4.93
N SER A 30 -4.99 -17.69 -3.66
CA SER A 30 -3.82 -18.32 -3.04
C SER A 30 -3.98 -18.44 -1.54
N GLN A 31 -3.60 -19.61 -1.01
CA GLN A 31 -3.56 -19.91 0.42
C GLN A 31 -2.21 -19.57 1.08
N LYS A 32 -1.28 -18.98 0.31
CA LYS A 32 0.08 -18.62 0.77
C LYS A 32 0.52 -17.31 0.13
N LEU A 33 1.35 -16.54 0.84
CA LEU A 33 2.08 -15.41 0.30
C LEU A 33 2.98 -15.86 -0.87
N PRO A 34 2.99 -15.13 -2.01
CA PRO A 34 3.87 -15.46 -3.13
C PRO A 34 5.36 -15.41 -2.74
N ASP A 35 6.16 -16.38 -3.20
CA ASP A 35 7.58 -16.52 -2.83
C ASP A 35 8.46 -15.31 -3.21
N LYS A 36 8.02 -14.50 -4.19
CA LYS A 36 8.69 -13.23 -4.59
C LYS A 36 7.84 -12.01 -4.28
N LYS A 37 7.01 -12.08 -3.23
CA LYS A 37 6.26 -10.91 -2.81
C LYS A 37 7.22 -9.88 -2.23
N SER A 38 7.14 -8.67 -2.78
CA SER A 38 7.87 -7.52 -2.25
C SER A 38 6.97 -6.62 -1.41
N TRP A 39 7.64 -5.87 -0.55
CA TRP A 39 7.08 -4.84 0.31
C TRP A 39 8.06 -3.66 0.42
N VAL A 40 7.60 -2.56 0.98
CA VAL A 40 8.46 -1.45 1.40
C VAL A 40 8.65 -1.55 2.91
N ILE A 41 9.88 -1.48 3.41
CA ILE A 41 10.17 -1.66 4.83
C ILE A 41 11.26 -0.72 5.35
N ASP A 42 11.10 -0.26 6.60
CA ASP A 42 12.17 0.25 7.46
C ASP A 42 12.32 -0.74 8.63
N ARG A 43 13.41 -1.53 8.60
CA ARG A 43 13.68 -2.60 9.57
C ARG A 43 13.89 -2.07 10.98
N GLU A 44 14.48 -0.89 11.13
CA GLU A 44 14.80 -0.31 12.45
C GLU A 44 13.55 0.16 13.18
N LYS A 45 12.60 0.73 12.42
CA LYS A 45 11.32 1.19 12.96
C LYS A 45 10.24 0.12 12.94
N GLU A 46 10.53 -1.02 12.31
CA GLU A 46 9.60 -2.12 12.09
C GLU A 46 8.32 -1.67 11.36
N ILE A 47 8.44 -0.75 10.41
CA ILE A 47 7.32 -0.21 9.61
C ILE A 47 7.39 -0.82 8.23
N TRP A 48 6.28 -1.37 7.73
CA TRP A 48 6.24 -1.94 6.39
C TRP A 48 4.90 -1.71 5.67
N LEU A 49 4.95 -1.69 4.34
CA LEU A 49 3.80 -1.50 3.46
C LEU A 49 3.77 -2.64 2.43
N LEU A 50 2.66 -3.38 2.42
CA LEU A 50 2.44 -4.53 1.58
C LEU A 50 1.21 -4.32 0.68
N ASP A 51 1.42 -4.26 -0.63
CA ASP A 51 0.35 -4.37 -1.63
C ASP A 51 -0.30 -5.76 -1.56
N THR A 52 -1.61 -5.87 -1.36
CA THR A 52 -2.32 -7.17 -1.35
C THR A 52 -2.83 -7.60 -2.72
N GLY A 53 -2.54 -6.85 -3.78
CA GLY A 53 -2.99 -7.13 -5.13
C GLY A 53 -4.33 -6.48 -5.48
N ARG A 54 -4.82 -6.82 -6.68
CA ARG A 54 -6.07 -6.28 -7.22
C ARG A 54 -7.27 -7.09 -6.75
N ILE A 55 -8.37 -6.39 -6.49
CA ILE A 55 -9.62 -6.99 -6.05
C ILE A 55 -10.42 -7.41 -7.29
N PRO A 56 -10.81 -8.69 -7.46
CA PRO A 56 -11.69 -9.11 -8.54
C PRO A 56 -13.02 -8.34 -8.51
N ASP A 57 -13.49 -7.91 -9.68
CA ASP A 57 -14.79 -7.28 -9.81
C ASP A 57 -15.90 -8.35 -9.69
N PRO A 58 -16.86 -8.21 -8.75
CA PRO A 58 -17.92 -9.20 -8.59
C PRO A 58 -18.94 -9.18 -9.73
N ASP A 59 -19.07 -8.07 -10.45
CA ASP A 59 -20.09 -7.86 -11.47
C ASP A 59 -19.57 -8.15 -12.89
N LEU A 60 -18.25 -8.17 -13.07
CA LEU A 60 -17.60 -8.30 -14.38
C LEU A 60 -16.59 -9.45 -14.41
N ASP A 61 -16.83 -10.40 -15.32
CA ASP A 61 -15.92 -11.53 -15.54
C ASP A 61 -14.53 -11.05 -15.98
N HIS A 62 -13.50 -11.61 -15.37
CA HIS A 62 -12.08 -11.26 -15.58
C HIS A 62 -11.71 -9.77 -15.39
N ALA A 63 -12.52 -8.99 -14.69
CA ALA A 63 -12.21 -7.60 -14.35
C ALA A 63 -11.72 -7.46 -12.90
N PHE A 64 -11.10 -6.32 -12.62
CA PHE A 64 -10.66 -5.93 -11.29
C PHE A 64 -11.20 -4.55 -10.98
N LEU A 65 -11.54 -4.34 -9.70
CA LEU A 65 -11.88 -3.01 -9.22
C LEU A 65 -10.68 -2.06 -9.38
N PRO A 66 -10.93 -0.76 -9.61
CA PRO A 66 -9.87 0.24 -9.65
C PRO A 66 -9.19 0.42 -8.28
N GLU A 67 -9.93 0.13 -7.21
CA GLU A 67 -9.45 0.20 -5.84
C GLU A 67 -8.64 -1.03 -5.45
N GLN A 68 -7.66 -0.80 -4.59
CA GLN A 68 -6.77 -1.80 -4.03
C GLN A 68 -6.70 -1.59 -2.53
N ILE A 69 -6.45 -2.70 -1.81
CA ILE A 69 -6.17 -2.67 -0.38
C ILE A 69 -4.69 -2.94 -0.22
N TRP A 70 -4.03 -2.07 0.52
CA TRP A 70 -2.65 -2.23 0.93
C TRP A 70 -2.62 -2.29 2.45
N ILE A 71 -1.64 -2.98 3.03
CA ILE A 71 -1.49 -3.09 4.48
C ILE A 71 -0.27 -2.32 4.91
N LEU A 72 -0.48 -1.30 5.73
CA LEU A 72 0.56 -0.55 6.43
C LEU A 72 0.66 -1.08 7.86
N HIS A 73 1.81 -1.63 8.23
CA HIS A 73 2.11 -1.97 9.61
C HIS A 73 2.86 -0.83 10.27
N TYR A 74 2.29 -0.31 11.35
CA TYR A 74 2.84 0.82 12.09
C TYR A 74 2.54 0.66 13.57
N GLN A 75 3.58 0.79 14.41
CA GLN A 75 3.49 0.65 15.88
C GLN A 75 2.79 -0.65 16.34
N GLY A 76 3.06 -1.77 15.66
CA GLY A 76 2.46 -3.06 16.00
C GLY A 76 1.04 -3.27 15.49
N HIS A 77 0.47 -2.30 14.77
CA HIS A 77 -0.88 -2.38 14.22
C HIS A 77 -0.87 -2.47 12.70
N ASN A 78 -1.75 -3.32 12.16
CA ASN A 78 -2.03 -3.36 10.73
C ASN A 78 -3.16 -2.37 10.42
N ILE A 79 -2.90 -1.51 9.45
CA ILE A 79 -3.81 -0.49 8.95
C ILE A 79 -4.10 -0.83 7.49
N GLU A 80 -5.36 -1.04 7.18
CA GLU A 80 -5.81 -1.19 5.81
C GLU A 80 -5.84 0.18 5.15
N VAL A 81 -5.20 0.25 3.99
CA VAL A 81 -5.04 1.44 3.17
C VAL A 81 -5.81 1.18 1.88
N LYS A 82 -7.02 1.73 1.77
CA LYS A 82 -7.80 1.64 0.53
C LYS A 82 -7.35 2.77 -0.40
N ILE A 83 -6.74 2.41 -1.52
CA ILE A 83 -6.20 3.35 -2.50
C ILE A 83 -6.61 3.00 -3.93
N GLN A 84 -6.51 3.95 -4.83
CA GLN A 84 -6.64 3.70 -6.27
C GLN A 84 -5.63 4.55 -7.06
N ALA A 85 -5.26 4.08 -8.25
CA ALA A 85 -4.43 4.87 -9.15
C ALA A 85 -5.29 5.92 -9.88
N SER A 86 -4.84 7.18 -9.86
CA SER A 86 -5.60 8.27 -10.47
C SER A 86 -5.35 8.46 -11.96
N LYS A 87 -6.38 8.93 -12.67
CA LYS A 87 -6.28 9.39 -14.06
C LYS A 87 -5.68 10.81 -14.16
N ASN A 88 -5.96 11.68 -13.18
CA ASN A 88 -5.35 13.01 -13.10
C ASN A 88 -4.07 12.94 -12.27
N LYS A 89 -2.93 13.22 -12.91
CA LYS A 89 -1.60 13.08 -12.32
C LYS A 89 -0.97 14.40 -11.93
N GLU A 90 -1.71 15.50 -12.02
CA GLU A 90 -1.25 16.81 -11.58
C GLU A 90 -1.76 17.07 -10.16
N ILE A 91 -0.86 17.52 -9.28
CA ILE A 91 -1.20 18.00 -7.93
C ILE A 91 -0.50 19.34 -7.73
N ALA A 92 -1.28 20.38 -7.43
CA ALA A 92 -0.80 21.74 -7.16
C ALA A 92 0.17 22.28 -8.23
N GLY A 93 -0.14 22.10 -9.52
CA GLY A 93 0.68 22.60 -10.63
C GLY A 93 1.89 21.73 -10.97
N LYS A 94 2.07 20.58 -10.30
CA LYS A 94 3.17 19.64 -10.57
C LYS A 94 2.64 18.33 -11.12
N GLU A 95 3.19 17.90 -12.25
CA GLU A 95 2.91 16.60 -12.86
C GLU A 95 3.69 15.46 -12.18
N TYR A 96 3.01 14.33 -12.01
CA TYR A 96 3.58 13.08 -11.50
C TYR A 96 3.38 11.95 -12.53
N LYS A 97 4.22 10.91 -12.47
CA LYS A 97 4.02 9.73 -13.33
C LYS A 97 2.95 8.78 -12.78
N GLY A 98 2.72 8.80 -11.48
CA GLY A 98 1.63 8.13 -10.80
C GLY A 98 1.07 8.97 -9.65
N VAL A 99 -0.24 8.89 -9.41
CA VAL A 99 -0.90 9.46 -8.23
C VAL A 99 -1.73 8.37 -7.59
N TRP A 100 -1.54 8.18 -6.29
CA TRP A 100 -2.36 7.30 -5.47
C TRP A 100 -3.38 8.14 -4.73
N ASP A 101 -4.66 7.89 -5.01
CA ASP A 101 -5.77 8.49 -4.29
C ASP A 101 -6.07 7.63 -3.06
N LEU A 102 -5.89 8.20 -1.88
CA LEU A 102 -6.24 7.57 -0.61
C LEU A 102 -7.74 7.74 -0.36
N LEU A 103 -8.45 6.61 -0.32
CA LEU A 103 -9.91 6.57 -0.22
C LEU A 103 -10.39 6.28 1.20
N ALA A 104 -9.66 5.43 1.93
CA ALA A 104 -9.95 5.13 3.34
C ALA A 104 -8.71 4.62 4.08
N LEU A 105 -8.72 4.80 5.40
CA LEU A 105 -7.87 4.05 6.33
C LEU A 105 -8.79 3.32 7.31
N SER A 106 -8.55 2.03 7.56
CA SER A 106 -9.26 1.24 8.56
C SER A 106 -8.27 0.48 9.46
N SER A 107 -8.45 0.61 10.78
CA SER A 107 -7.78 -0.18 11.81
C SER A 107 -8.48 0.11 13.13
N ASP A 108 -8.56 -0.88 14.02
CA ASP A 108 -9.08 -0.69 15.37
C ASP A 108 -8.23 0.29 16.21
N ALA A 109 -6.98 0.53 15.81
CA ALA A 109 -6.05 1.42 16.49
C ALA A 109 -6.05 2.88 15.99
N LEU A 110 -6.79 3.20 14.92
CA LEU A 110 -6.68 4.50 14.24
C LEU A 110 -6.99 5.71 15.13
N GLU A 111 -7.89 5.57 16.11
CA GLU A 111 -8.27 6.67 17.01
C GLU A 111 -7.08 7.20 17.83
N ASN A 112 -6.06 6.36 18.06
CA ASN A 112 -4.88 6.70 18.85
C ASN A 112 -3.68 7.11 17.99
N LEU A 113 -3.81 7.06 16.65
CA LEU A 113 -2.71 7.31 15.73
C LEU A 113 -2.74 8.75 15.21
N GLN A 114 -1.56 9.38 15.18
CA GLN A 114 -1.38 10.69 14.55
C GLN A 114 -1.55 10.56 13.04
N THR A 115 -2.74 10.87 12.54
CA THR A 115 -3.10 10.68 11.13
C THR A 115 -2.16 11.44 10.19
N ASP A 116 -1.75 12.67 10.52
CA ASP A 116 -0.87 13.46 9.65
C ASP A 116 0.53 12.84 9.50
N LEU A 117 1.09 12.31 10.59
CA LEU A 117 2.36 11.59 10.55
C LEU A 117 2.23 10.28 9.75
N LEU A 118 1.12 9.57 9.92
CA LEU A 118 0.83 8.35 9.18
C LEU A 118 0.76 8.61 7.66
N LEU A 119 0.14 9.72 7.25
CA LEU A 119 0.09 10.12 5.84
C LEU A 119 1.47 10.46 5.28
N GLN A 120 2.32 11.16 6.05
CA GLN A 120 3.70 11.45 5.65
C GLN A 120 4.50 10.16 5.44
N ILE A 121 4.39 9.22 6.38
CA ILE A 121 5.03 7.90 6.28
C ILE A 121 4.52 7.16 5.03
N LEU A 122 3.21 7.10 4.84
CA LEU A 122 2.61 6.42 3.69
C LEU A 122 3.09 7.03 2.37
N GLU A 123 3.15 8.35 2.28
CA GLU A 123 3.65 9.04 1.08
C GLU A 123 5.12 8.71 0.79
N GLU A 124 5.99 8.70 1.81
CA GLU A 124 7.40 8.30 1.65
C GLU A 124 7.52 6.84 1.20
N MET A 125 6.73 5.94 1.77
CA MET A 125 6.75 4.52 1.40
C MET A 125 6.26 4.30 -0.03
N LEU A 126 5.23 5.02 -0.47
CA LEU A 126 4.76 4.97 -1.85
C LEU A 126 5.80 5.52 -2.83
N LYS A 127 6.53 6.59 -2.45
CA LYS A 127 7.68 7.09 -3.22
C LYS A 127 8.77 6.05 -3.36
N THR A 128 9.10 5.32 -2.29
CA THR A 128 10.03 4.19 -2.35
C THR A 128 9.49 3.07 -3.22
N TYR A 129 8.22 2.71 -3.10
CA TYR A 129 7.58 1.69 -3.94
C TYR A 129 7.72 2.03 -5.43
N GLY A 130 7.52 3.30 -5.79
CA GLY A 130 7.68 3.78 -7.15
C GLY A 130 6.64 3.18 -8.10
N TYR A 131 7.09 2.58 -9.19
CA TYR A 131 6.19 2.04 -10.22
C TYR A 131 5.58 0.69 -9.83
N MET A 132 6.41 -0.31 -9.50
CA MET A 132 5.97 -1.68 -9.16
C MET A 132 6.89 -2.36 -8.12
N GLY A 133 7.38 -1.61 -7.13
CA GLY A 133 8.27 -2.14 -6.09
C GLY A 133 9.51 -2.81 -6.68
N LEU A 134 9.97 -3.92 -6.11
CA LEU A 134 11.13 -4.65 -6.65
C LEU A 134 10.89 -5.29 -8.03
N THR A 135 9.64 -5.41 -8.48
CA THR A 135 9.35 -6.10 -9.74
C THR A 135 9.80 -5.27 -10.93
N VAL A 136 9.51 -3.95 -10.93
CA VAL A 136 9.96 -3.01 -11.96
C VAL A 136 10.16 -1.63 -11.32
N GLN A 137 11.43 -1.21 -11.23
CA GLN A 137 11.80 0.15 -10.84
C GLN A 137 12.05 1.01 -12.07
N ARG A 138 11.69 2.29 -11.96
CA ARG A 138 11.92 3.31 -12.99
C ARG A 138 12.50 4.54 -12.28
N PRO A 139 13.79 4.84 -12.44
CA PRO A 139 14.48 5.89 -11.67
C PRO A 139 13.84 7.28 -11.76
N ASP A 140 13.13 7.55 -12.85
CA ASP A 140 12.47 8.82 -13.12
C ASP A 140 10.96 8.78 -12.82
N TYR A 141 10.46 7.73 -12.16
CA TYR A 141 9.05 7.55 -11.86
C TYR A 141 8.65 8.24 -10.56
N THR A 142 8.12 9.45 -10.72
CA THR A 142 7.61 10.24 -9.60
C THR A 142 6.19 9.81 -9.24
N VAL A 143 5.94 9.69 -7.94
CA VAL A 143 4.61 9.42 -7.41
C VAL A 143 4.24 10.43 -6.33
N ALA A 144 2.94 10.63 -6.15
CA ALA A 144 2.39 11.40 -5.05
C ALA A 144 1.18 10.68 -4.44
N LEU A 145 0.92 11.01 -3.18
CA LEU A 145 -0.28 10.62 -2.45
C LEU A 145 -1.24 11.80 -2.44
N ARG A 146 -2.52 11.56 -2.77
CA ARG A 146 -3.60 12.54 -2.64
C ARG A 146 -4.61 11.99 -1.64
N ASP A 147 -4.87 12.74 -0.57
CA ASP A 147 -5.88 12.35 0.42
C ASP A 147 -7.28 12.72 -0.07
N CYS A 148 -8.04 11.71 -0.49
CA CYS A 148 -9.41 11.85 -0.97
C CYS A 148 -10.45 11.40 0.07
N ARG A 149 -10.03 11.01 1.28
CA ARG A 149 -10.94 10.53 2.36
C ARG A 149 -11.91 11.61 2.81
N ARG A 150 -11.48 12.86 2.72
CA ARG A 150 -12.27 14.05 2.99
C ARG A 150 -12.68 14.63 1.65
N GLY A 151 -13.72 14.07 1.03
CA GLY A 151 -14.28 14.63 -0.20
C GLY A 151 -14.43 16.15 -0.06
N GLU A 152 -14.07 16.86 -1.13
CA GLU A 152 -14.22 18.30 -1.26
C GLU A 152 -15.57 18.72 -0.67
N ARG A 153 -15.53 19.55 0.40
CA ARG A 153 -16.72 20.31 0.80
C ARG A 153 -16.96 21.33 -0.31
N GLY A 154 -17.67 20.90 -1.36
CA GLY A 154 -18.42 21.80 -2.23
C GLY A 154 -19.61 22.38 -1.48
#